data_AF-A0A7V5ABA6-F1
#
_entry.id   AF-A0A7V5ABA6-F1
#
_cell.length_a   1.000
_cell.length_b   1.000
_cell.length_c   1.000
_cell.angle_alpha   90.00
_cell.angle_beta   90.00
_cell.angle_gamma   90.00
#
_symmetry.space_group_name_H-M   'P 1'
#
loop_
_entity.id
_entity.type
_entity.pdbx_description
1 polymer ?
#
loop_
_entity_poly.entity_id
_entity_poly.type
_entity_poly.pdbx_seq_one_letter_code
_entity_poly.pdbx_strand_id
1 'polypeptide(L)' 'MHRTFTASVWREGPWVVAQCLEVDVASQGRTEEEALQNLKEALELYFEEPLPTKTPVIRRLKVRIGAP' A
#
# COMPACT_ATOMS: atom_id res chain seq x y z
N MET A 1 -3.94 18.24 7.41
CA MET A 1 -3.66 17.80 8.81
C MET A 1 -2.47 16.87 8.77
N HIS A 2 -1.61 16.85 9.79
CA HIS A 2 -0.50 15.89 9.86
C HIS A 2 -0.84 14.81 10.88
N ARG A 3 -0.64 13.54 10.50
CA ARG A 3 -0.77 12.35 11.36
C ARG A 3 0.48 11.50 11.15
N THR A 4 0.84 10.75 12.18
CA THR A 4 1.98 9.82 12.15
C THR A 4 1.45 8.39 12.11
N PHE A 5 2.11 7.56 11.33
CA PHE A 5 1.80 6.14 11.15
C PHE A 5 3.05 5.30 11.40
N THR A 6 2.85 4.02 11.71
CA THR A 6 3.92 3.06 11.98
C THR A 6 4.02 2.10 10.81
N ALA A 7 5.23 1.91 10.28
CA ALA A 7 5.49 0.96 9.21
C ALA A 7 6.37 -0.20 9.70
N SER A 8 5.99 -1.44 9.37
CA SER A 8 6.93 -2.56 9.35
C SER A 8 7.65 -2.57 8.00
N VAL A 9 8.96 -2.85 8.03
CA VAL A 9 9.80 -2.85 6.83
C VAL A 9 10.62 -4.13 6.79
N TRP A 10 10.59 -4.84 5.65
CA TRP A 10 11.40 -6.05 5.43
C TRP A 10 11.81 -6.20 3.97
N ARG A 11 12.82 -7.04 3.73
CA ARG A 11 13.29 -7.36 2.39
C ARG A 11 12.60 -8.61 1.87
N GLU A 12 12.08 -8.54 0.65
CA GLU A 12 11.46 -9.66 -0.06
C GLU A 12 12.10 -9.81 -1.45
N GLY A 13 13.07 -10.72 -1.54
CA GLY A 13 13.88 -10.90 -2.74
C GLY A 13 14.57 -9.59 -3.18
N PRO A 14 14.28 -9.07 -4.39
CA PRO A 14 14.87 -7.83 -4.90
C PRO A 14 14.11 -6.56 -4.48
N TRP A 15 13.11 -6.68 -3.61
CA TRP A 15 12.26 -5.58 -3.14
C TRP A 15 12.42 -5.37 -1.64
N VAL A 16 12.15 -4.14 -1.19
CA VAL A 16 11.86 -3.79 0.19
C VAL A 16 10.37 -3.47 0.28
N VAL A 17 9.69 -4.08 1.22
CA VAL A 17 8.25 -3.88 1.47
C VAL A 17 8.10 -3.03 2.72
N ALA A 18 7.22 -2.04 2.66
CA ALA A 18 6.80 -1.21 3.79
C ALA A 18 5.28 -1.35 3.96
N GLN A 19 4.83 -1.81 5.12
CA GLN A 19 3.42 -2.01 5.44
C GLN A 19 3.01 -1.13 6.62
N CYS A 20 1.94 -0.36 6.47
CA CYS A 20 1.32 0.37 7.57
C CYS A 20 0.65 -0.62 8.55
N LEU A 21 0.85 -0.40 9.85
CA LEU A 21 0.27 -1.26 10.88
C LEU A 21 -1.13 -0.83 11.30
N GLU A 22 -1.52 0.41 11.00
CA GLU A 22 -2.81 0.99 11.39
C GLU A 22 -3.91 0.86 10.32
N VAL A 23 -3.54 0.75 9.03
CA VAL A 23 -4.47 0.58 7.91
C VAL A 23 -3.95 -0.43 6.90
N ASP A 24 -4.84 -1.06 6.15
CA ASP A 24 -4.50 -2.08 5.15
C ASP A 24 -3.91 -1.46 3.86
N VAL A 25 -2.75 -0.83 4.03
CA VAL A 25 -1.97 -0.19 2.98
C VAL A 25 -0.53 -0.63 3.11
N ALA A 26 0.03 -1.11 2.01
CA ALA A 26 1.44 -1.43 1.88
C ALA A 26 1.96 -0.87 0.57
N SER A 27 3.27 -0.69 0.51
CA SER A 27 3.99 -0.31 -0.69
C SER A 27 5.35 -0.98 -0.74
N GLN A 28 6.05 -0.85 -1.86
CA GLN A 28 7.36 -1.45 -2.06
C GLN A 28 8.29 -0.54 -2.86
N GLY A 29 9.59 -0.74 -2.68
CA GLY A 29 10.67 -0.05 -3.38
C GLY A 29 11.90 -0.94 -3.54
N ARG A 30 12.91 -0.47 -4.25
CA ARG A 30 14.23 -1.12 -4.35
C ARG A 30 15.10 -0.83 -3.14
N THR A 31 14.83 0.26 -2.43
CA THR A 31 15.45 0.60 -1.14
C THR A 31 14.37 0.83 -0.07
N GLU A 32 14.80 0.91 1.19
CA GLU A 32 13.93 1.24 2.31
C GLU A 32 13.34 2.65 2.19
N GLU A 33 14.15 3.63 1.79
CA GLU A 33 13.70 5.01 1.57
C GLU A 33 12.63 5.08 0.48
N GLU A 34 12.82 4.36 -0.63
CA GLU A 34 11.84 4.32 -1.72
C GLU A 34 10.54 3.65 -1.25
N ALA A 35 10.62 2.53 -0.53
CA ALA A 35 9.43 1.85 -0.02
C ALA A 35 8.64 2.72 0.96
N LEU A 36 9.32 3.45 1.85
CA LEU A 36 8.69 4.36 2.81
C LEU A 36 8.10 5.59 2.14
N GLN A 37 8.78 6.16 1.13
CA GLN A 37 8.26 7.28 0.35
C GLN A 37 7.00 6.87 -0.43
N ASN A 38 7.02 5.71 -1.08
CA ASN A 38 5.84 5.18 -1.78
C ASN A 38 4.70 4.84 -0.81
N LEU A 39 5.00 4.35 0.40
CA LEU A 39 3.99 4.11 1.44
C LEU A 39 3.35 5.41 1.90
N LYS A 40 4.13 6.48 2.06
CA LYS A 40 3.61 7.80 2.42
C LYS A 40 2.60 8.30 1.37
N GLU A 41 2.95 8.25 0.09
CA GLU A 41 2.04 8.66 -1.00
C GLU A 41 0.77 7.81 -1.03
N ALA A 42 0.90 6.49 -0.83
CA ALA A 42 -0.24 5.59 -0.77
C ALA A 42 -1.17 5.92 0.43
N LEU A 43 -0.61 6.28 1.59
CA LEU A 43 -1.40 6.70 2.76
C LEU A 43 -2.08 8.04 2.53
N GLU A 44 -1.40 9.01 1.92
CA GLU A 44 -2.01 10.30 1.55
C GLU A 44 -3.23 10.06 0.64
N LEU A 45 -3.10 9.24 -0.40
CA LEU A 45 -4.21 8.86 -1.27
C LEU A 45 -5.32 8.06 -0.56
N TYR A 46 -4.98 7.19 0.39
CA TYR A 46 -5.95 6.39 1.14
C TYR A 46 -6.93 7.24 1.95
N PHE A 47 -6.47 8.37 2.50
CA PHE A 47 -7.30 9.27 3.30
C PHE A 47 -7.97 10.38 2.48
N GLU A 48 -7.66 10.49 1.19
CA GLU A 48 -8.38 11.36 0.27
C GLU A 48 -9.74 10.77 -0.12
N GLU A 49 -10.72 11.63 -0.37
CA GLU A 49 -12.02 11.18 -0.86
C GLU A 49 -11.89 10.75 -2.33
N PRO A 50 -12.28 9.51 -2.69
CA PRO A 50 -12.13 9.06 -4.06
C PRO A 50 -13.07 9.83 -4.99
N LEU A 51 -12.49 10.53 -5.97
CA LEU A 51 -13.22 11.31 -6.98
C LEU A 51 -13.05 10.68 -8.37
N PRO A 52 -13.73 9.55 -8.66
CA PRO A 52 -13.60 8.90 -9.95
C PRO A 52 -14.26 9.74 -11.06
N THR A 53 -13.51 10.01 -12.13
CA THR A 53 -14.04 10.72 -13.32
C THR A 53 -14.93 9.85 -14.20
N LYS A 54 -15.00 8.55 -13.92
CA LYS A 54 -15.80 7.55 -14.64
C LYS A 54 -16.51 6.65 -13.63
N THR A 55 -17.69 6.14 -13.99
CA THR A 55 -18.41 5.19 -13.16
C THR A 55 -17.56 3.94 -12.89
N PRO A 56 -17.31 3.57 -11.63
CA PRO A 56 -16.58 2.36 -11.30
C PRO A 56 -17.30 1.11 -11.81
N VAL A 57 -16.52 0.13 -12.27
CA VAL A 57 -17.06 -1.11 -12.83
C VAL A 57 -16.70 -2.27 -11.90
N ILE A 58 -17.72 -2.90 -11.31
CA ILE A 58 -17.53 -4.00 -10.38
C ILE A 58 -17.26 -5.32 -11.15
N ARG A 59 -16.27 -6.10 -10.69
CA ARG A 59 -15.87 -7.38 -11.28
C ARG A 59 -15.64 -8.42 -10.18
N ARG A 60 -16.02 -9.67 -10.46
CA ARG A 60 -15.71 -10.83 -9.61
C ARG A 60 -14.49 -11.55 -10.17
N LEU A 61 -13.58 -11.95 -9.29
CA LEU A 61 -12.34 -12.63 -9.64
C LEU A 61 -12.27 -13.96 -8.88
N LYS A 62 -11.78 -15.01 -9.53
CA LYS A 62 -11.46 -16.29 -8.88
C LYS A 62 -9.96 -16.37 -8.69
N VAL A 63 -9.51 -16.51 -7.46
CA VAL A 63 -8.09 -16.61 -7.11
C VAL A 63 -7.79 -17.99 -6.52
N ARG A 64 -6.56 -18.48 -6.74
CA ARG A 64 -6.02 -19.66 -6.06
C ARG A 64 -5.30 -19.18 -4.81
N ILE A 65 -5.67 -19.72 -3.64
CA ILE A 65 -4.97 -19.44 -2.39
C ILE A 65 -3.95 -20.56 -2.14
N GLY A 66 -2.68 -20.19 -2.00
CA GLY A 66 -1.63 -21.06 -1.47
C GLY A 66 -1.59 -20.95 0.05
N ALA A 67 -1.35 -22.06 0.74
CA ALA A 67 -1.00 -22.04 2.16
C ALA A 67 0.47 -21.60 2.32
N PRO A 68 0.82 -20.91 3.43
CA PRO A 68 2.20 -20.49 3.70
C PRO A 68 3.16 -21.67 3.80
#